data_AF-A0A811ZHZ2-F1
#
_entry.id   AF-A0A811ZHZ2-F1
#
_cell.length_a   1.000
_cell.length_b   1.000
_cell.length_c   1.000
_cell.angle_alpha   90.00
_cell.angle_beta   90.00
_cell.angle_gamma   90.00
#
_symmetry.space_group_name_H-M   'P 1'
#
loop_
_entity.id
_entity.type
_entity.pdbx_description
1 polymer ?
#
loop_
_entity_poly.entity_id
_entity_poly.type
_entity_poly.pdbx_seq_one_letter_code
_entity_poly.pdbx_strand_id
1 'polypeptide(L)'
;MSPLDTTAKAQSMSKTIVDQGLKKMQANNAKAMTARAEAIKALVKPKEVKPKIPKGGSCKLNRLAYIAHPKLGRKAKAKAQTKAQAAAATPALAPTPVSTPAAQAPKGAQAPTKAPV
;
A
#
# COMPACT_ATOMS: atom_id res chain seq x y z
N MET A 1 42.34 34.72 40.34
CA MET A 1 42.19 33.69 39.29
C MET A 1 40.87 33.96 38.58
N SER A 2 40.86 34.11 37.26
CA SER A 2 39.67 34.57 36.53
C SER A 2 38.66 33.41 36.39
N PRO A 3 37.34 33.69 36.32
CA PRO A 3 36.33 32.64 36.18
C PRO A 3 36.48 31.81 34.89
N LEU A 4 37.04 32.40 33.84
CA LEU A 4 37.38 31.70 32.59
C LEU A 4 38.49 30.64 32.80
N ASP A 5 39.53 30.97 33.58
CA ASP A 5 40.66 30.08 33.84
C ASP A 5 40.23 28.85 34.65
N THR A 6 39.31 29.04 35.60
CA THR A 6 38.77 27.95 36.43
C THR A 6 37.91 26.98 35.59
N THR A 7 37.14 27.51 34.64
CA THR A 7 36.28 26.69 33.76
C THR A 7 37.11 25.85 32.80
N ALA A 8 38.15 26.43 32.21
CA ALA A 8 39.10 25.72 31.34
C ALA A 8 39.81 24.58 32.11
N LYS A 9 40.22 24.84 33.36
CA LYS A 9 40.83 23.82 34.22
C LYS A 9 39.85 22.69 34.57
N ALA A 10 38.59 23.01 34.88
CA ALA A 10 37.57 22.01 35.16
C ALA A 10 37.26 21.12 33.93
N GLN A 11 37.17 21.72 32.74
CA GLN A 11 37.00 20.97 31.49
C GLN A 11 38.19 20.04 31.21
N SER A 12 39.43 20.50 31.44
CA SER A 12 40.63 19.67 31.29
C SER A 12 40.66 18.47 32.23
N MET A 13 40.29 18.66 33.50
CA MET A 13 40.21 17.57 34.47
C MET A 13 39.11 16.57 34.09
N SER A 14 37.94 17.07 33.65
CA SER A 14 36.82 16.25 33.24
C SER A 14 37.18 15.37 32.03
N LYS A 15 37.83 15.94 31.02
CA LYS A 15 38.31 15.19 29.85
C LYS A 15 39.26 14.06 30.24
N THR A 16 40.18 14.32 31.18
CA THR A 16 41.17 13.33 31.65
C THR A 16 40.52 12.16 32.41
N ILE A 17 39.45 12.42 33.17
CA ILE A 17 38.69 11.37 33.88
C ILE A 17 37.90 10.51 32.87
N VAL A 18 37.34 11.12 31.83
CA VAL A 18 36.61 10.42 30.76
C VAL A 18 37.54 9.48 29.98
N ASP A 19 38.76 9.95 29.67
CA ASP A 19 39.76 9.15 28.94
C ASP A 19 40.21 7.91 29.75
N GLN A 20 40.29 8.01 31.08
CA GLN A 20 40.57 6.86 31.97
C GLN A 20 39.46 5.79 31.94
N GLY A 21 38.20 6.20 31.75
CA GLY A 21 37.05 5.32 31.69
C GLY A 21 36.78 4.70 30.30
N LEU A 22 37.58 5.05 29.29
CA LEU A 22 37.28 4.76 27.88
C LEU A 22 37.11 3.27 27.58
N LYS A 23 37.98 2.40 28.10
CA LYS A 23 37.91 0.94 27.86
C LYS A 23 36.60 0.33 28.39
N LYS A 24 36.15 0.78 29.57
CA LYS A 24 34.87 0.34 30.18
C LYS A 24 33.68 0.81 29.37
N MET A 25 33.73 2.05 28.89
CA MET A 25 32.69 2.63 28.03
C MET A 25 32.60 1.91 26.68
N GLN A 26 33.73 1.59 26.06
CA GLN A 26 33.77 0.86 24.78
C GLN A 26 33.15 -0.53 24.91
N ALA A 27 33.48 -1.27 25.97
CA ALA A 27 32.89 -2.58 26.23
C ALA A 27 31.36 -2.50 26.48
N ASN A 28 30.89 -1.47 27.20
CA ASN A 28 29.46 -1.26 27.40
C ASN A 28 28.74 -0.91 26.10
N ASN A 29 29.32 -0.04 25.27
CA ASN A 29 28.79 0.32 23.96
C ASN A 29 28.71 -0.89 23.02
N ALA A 30 29.73 -1.76 23.01
CA ALA A 30 29.71 -3.01 22.24
C ALA A 30 28.59 -3.95 22.69
N LYS A 31 28.38 -4.11 24.01
CA LYS A 31 27.26 -4.88 24.57
C LYS A 31 25.91 -4.30 24.16
N ALA A 32 25.76 -2.98 24.22
CA ALA A 32 24.54 -2.29 23.82
C ALA A 32 24.22 -2.45 22.32
N MET A 33 25.23 -2.37 21.45
CA MET A 33 25.06 -2.63 20.01
C MET A 33 24.63 -4.06 19.73
N THR A 34 25.25 -5.03 20.42
CA THR A 34 24.91 -6.45 20.28
C THR A 34 23.46 -6.71 20.71
N ALA A 35 23.05 -6.20 21.87
CA ALA A 35 21.67 -6.32 22.36
C ALA A 35 20.65 -5.68 21.40
N ARG A 36 20.97 -4.51 20.82
CA ARG A 36 20.13 -3.87 19.79
C ARG A 36 20.01 -4.73 18.53
N ALA A 37 21.11 -5.30 18.06
CA ALA A 37 21.10 -6.17 16.89
C ALA A 37 20.23 -7.43 17.13
N GLU A 38 20.34 -8.05 18.30
CA GLU A 38 19.50 -9.20 18.69
C GLU A 38 18.03 -8.82 18.77
N ALA A 39 17.70 -7.68 19.39
CA ALA A 39 16.32 -7.17 19.47
C ALA A 39 15.73 -6.89 18.08
N ILE A 40 16.50 -6.28 17.17
CA ILE A 40 16.06 -6.04 15.79
C ILE A 40 15.86 -7.36 15.05
N LYS A 41 16.78 -8.32 15.20
CA LYS A 41 16.62 -9.66 14.60
C LYS A 41 15.37 -10.36 15.13
N ALA A 42 15.08 -10.19 16.41
CA ALA A 42 13.87 -10.70 17.04
C ALA A 42 12.61 -9.97 16.59
N LEU A 43 12.68 -8.69 16.14
CA LEU A 43 11.60 -7.84 15.57
C LEU A 43 11.40 -7.97 14.05
N VAL A 44 12.43 -8.37 13.32
CA VAL A 44 12.30 -8.74 11.90
C VAL A 44 11.61 -10.10 11.75
N LYS A 45 11.79 -10.99 12.74
CA LYS A 45 11.19 -12.33 12.80
C LYS A 45 9.81 -12.51 13.48
N PRO A 46 9.25 -11.65 14.35
CA PRO A 46 8.02 -11.90 15.09
C PRO A 46 6.80 -11.39 14.31
N LYS A 47 6.83 -11.50 12.98
CA LYS A 47 5.70 -11.13 12.13
C LYS A 47 4.73 -12.30 11.90
N GLU A 48 4.70 -13.24 12.84
CA GLU A 48 3.71 -14.33 12.93
C GLU A 48 2.61 -14.02 13.96
N VAL A 49 2.66 -12.85 14.62
CA VAL A 49 1.47 -12.32 15.28
C VAL A 49 0.48 -11.95 14.19
N LYS A 50 -0.47 -12.87 13.93
CA LYS A 50 -1.62 -12.66 13.04
C LYS A 50 -2.08 -11.22 13.18
N PRO A 51 -1.99 -10.38 12.13
CA PRO A 51 -2.61 -9.08 12.17
C PRO A 51 -4.10 -9.31 12.36
N LYS A 52 -4.59 -9.13 13.59
CA LYS A 52 -6.00 -9.23 13.97
C LYS A 52 -6.72 -7.95 13.55
N ILE A 53 -6.43 -7.50 12.33
CA ILE A 53 -7.05 -6.35 11.71
C ILE A 53 -8.13 -6.94 10.81
N PRO A 54 -9.42 -6.69 11.09
CA PRO A 54 -10.48 -7.08 10.17
C PRO A 54 -10.26 -6.36 8.84
N LYS A 55 -9.80 -7.11 7.83
CA LYS A 55 -9.70 -6.62 6.46
C LYS A 55 -11.10 -6.60 5.87
N GLY A 56 -11.82 -5.50 6.02
CA GLY A 56 -13.12 -5.38 5.36
C GLY A 56 -13.84 -4.10 5.69
N GLY A 57 -13.85 -3.15 4.75
CA GLY A 57 -14.72 -1.98 4.85
C GLY A 57 -14.63 -0.99 3.68
N SER A 58 -13.55 -0.96 2.90
CA SER A 58 -13.37 0.11 1.90
C SER A 58 -12.63 -0.29 0.61
N CYS A 59 -12.52 -1.59 0.30
CA CYS A 59 -11.77 -2.08 -0.87
C CYS A 59 -12.21 -1.40 -2.19
N LYS A 60 -13.52 -1.13 -2.37
CA LYS A 60 -14.05 -0.43 -3.54
C LYS A 60 -13.60 1.03 -3.63
N LEU A 61 -13.71 1.79 -2.54
CA LEU A 61 -13.30 3.21 -2.51
C LEU A 61 -11.78 3.36 -2.65
N ASN A 62 -11.00 2.51 -1.96
CA ASN A 62 -9.56 2.48 -2.09
C ASN A 62 -9.13 2.13 -3.53
N ARG A 63 -9.83 1.20 -4.18
CA ARG A 63 -9.59 0.87 -5.59
C ARG A 63 -9.88 2.04 -6.54
N LEU A 64 -10.95 2.81 -6.30
CA LEU A 64 -11.23 4.01 -7.09
C LEU A 64 -10.15 5.09 -6.88
N ALA A 65 -9.73 5.31 -5.64
CA ALA A 65 -8.64 6.24 -5.32
C ALA A 65 -7.32 5.84 -6.00
N TYR A 66 -6.99 4.54 -5.98
CA TYR A 66 -5.80 4.00 -6.66
C TYR A 66 -5.86 4.18 -8.18
N ILE A 67 -7.02 3.94 -8.80
CA ILE A 67 -7.22 4.15 -10.23
C ILE A 67 -7.12 5.62 -10.59
N ALA A 68 -7.69 6.52 -9.79
CA ALA A 68 -7.61 7.97 -10.02
C ALA A 68 -6.17 8.52 -9.89
N HIS A 69 -5.34 7.88 -9.05
CA HIS A 69 -4.02 8.37 -8.67
C HIS A 69 -3.07 8.58 -9.88
N PRO A 70 -2.49 9.78 -10.08
CA PRO A 70 -1.72 10.13 -11.29
C PRO A 70 -0.49 9.24 -11.57
N LYS A 71 0.17 8.72 -10.53
CA LYS A 71 1.36 7.86 -10.68
C LYS A 71 1.04 6.36 -10.63
N LEU A 72 0.13 5.97 -9.74
CA LEU A 72 -0.13 4.56 -9.43
C LEU A 72 -1.20 3.95 -10.35
N GLY A 73 -2.17 4.77 -10.79
CA GLY A 73 -3.31 4.32 -11.59
C GLY A 73 -3.08 4.21 -13.09
N ARG A 74 -1.91 4.60 -13.63
CA ARG A 74 -1.69 4.69 -15.10
C ARG A 74 -1.97 3.37 -15.85
N LYS A 75 -1.44 2.25 -15.33
CA LYS A 75 -1.66 0.92 -15.93
C LYS A 75 -3.11 0.45 -15.79
N ALA A 76 -3.78 0.83 -14.70
CA ALA A 76 -5.18 0.49 -14.47
C ALA A 76 -6.11 1.29 -15.40
N LYS A 77 -5.84 2.58 -15.62
CA LYS A 77 -6.55 3.43 -16.57
C LYS A 77 -6.42 2.90 -18.00
N ALA A 78 -5.22 2.53 -18.43
CA ALA A 78 -4.98 1.96 -19.76
C ALA A 78 -5.82 0.68 -20.00
N LYS A 79 -5.83 -0.25 -19.05
CA LYS A 79 -6.66 -1.48 -19.15
C LYS A 79 -8.17 -1.19 -19.16
N ALA A 80 -8.63 -0.18 -18.41
CA ALA A 80 -10.04 0.22 -18.42
C ALA A 80 -10.44 0.87 -19.76
N GLN A 81 -9.55 1.66 -20.36
CA GLN A 81 -9.77 2.31 -21.65
C GLN A 81 -9.81 1.30 -22.81
N THR A 82 -8.92 0.30 -22.83
CA THR A 82 -8.93 -0.74 -23.86
C THR A 82 -10.20 -1.62 -23.78
N LYS A 83 -10.74 -1.84 -22.56
CA LYS A 83 -12.02 -2.55 -22.37
C LYS A 83 -13.21 -1.72 -22.84
N ALA A 84 -13.18 -0.39 -22.68
CA ALA A 84 -14.24 0.52 -23.12
C ALA A 84 -14.22 0.76 -24.65
N GLN A 85 -13.05 0.81 -25.29
CA GLN A 85 -12.93 0.97 -26.74
C GLN A 85 -13.44 -0.24 -27.52
N ALA A 86 -13.37 -1.45 -26.96
CA ALA A 86 -13.98 -2.64 -27.57
C ALA A 86 -15.52 -2.61 -27.57
N ALA A 87 -16.15 -1.76 -26.74
CA ALA A 87 -17.60 -1.60 -26.68
C ALA A 87 -18.12 -0.33 -27.39
N ALA A 88 -17.24 0.56 -27.82
CA ALA A 88 -17.62 1.89 -28.36
C ALA A 88 -17.49 2.02 -29.89
N ALA A 89 -17.25 0.93 -30.62
CA ALA A 89 -17.22 0.93 -32.08
C ALA A 89 -18.62 0.74 -32.72
N THR A 90 -19.65 1.39 -32.18
CA THR A 90 -20.94 1.55 -32.88
C THR A 90 -21.23 3.05 -33.01
N PRO A 91 -21.28 3.60 -34.23
CA PRO A 91 -21.41 5.04 -34.43
C PRO A 91 -22.80 5.56 -34.03
N ALA A 92 -22.79 6.83 -33.63
CA ALA A 92 -23.84 7.62 -33.01
C ALA A 92 -25.13 7.80 -33.84
N LEU A 93 -26.27 7.90 -33.13
CA LEU A 93 -27.40 8.72 -33.54
C LEU A 93 -28.09 9.34 -32.31
N ALA A 94 -28.50 10.59 -32.48
CA ALA A 94 -28.98 11.57 -31.51
C ALA A 94 -30.39 11.27 -30.91
N PRO A 95 -30.88 12.03 -29.90
CA PRO A 95 -31.94 11.61 -28.99
C PRO A 95 -33.35 12.06 -29.42
N THR A 96 -34.37 11.21 -29.23
CA THR A 96 -35.80 11.57 -29.14
C THR A 96 -36.54 10.57 -28.21
N PRO A 97 -37.68 10.95 -27.58
CA PRO A 97 -37.93 10.62 -26.18
C PRO A 97 -39.05 9.57 -25.93
N VAL A 98 -39.00 8.98 -24.72
CA VAL A 98 -40.04 8.28 -23.92
C VAL A 98 -41.06 7.33 -24.59
N SER A 99 -41.01 6.05 -24.21
CA SER A 99 -42.08 5.34 -23.45
C SER A 99 -41.77 3.83 -23.32
N THR A 100 -41.87 3.29 -22.11
CA THR A 100 -41.96 1.84 -21.78
C THR A 100 -43.38 1.53 -21.29
N PRO A 101 -43.79 0.26 -21.09
CA PRO A 101 -43.49 -0.99 -21.80
C PRO A 101 -44.76 -1.81 -22.12
N ALA A 102 -44.72 -2.76 -23.07
CA ALA A 102 -45.70 -3.85 -23.10
C ALA A 102 -45.10 -5.13 -23.67
N ALA A 103 -45.05 -6.16 -22.83
CA ALA A 103 -44.76 -7.53 -23.17
C ALA A 103 -45.96 -8.17 -23.87
N GLN A 104 -45.73 -8.98 -24.92
CA GLN A 104 -46.53 -10.17 -25.23
C GLN A 104 -45.83 -11.09 -26.25
N ALA A 105 -45.98 -12.39 -26.01
CA ALA A 105 -45.20 -13.53 -26.50
C ALA A 105 -45.27 -13.82 -28.02
N PRO A 106 -44.29 -14.56 -28.59
CA PRO A 106 -44.41 -15.09 -29.94
C PRO A 106 -45.34 -16.31 -29.94
N LYS A 107 -46.42 -16.23 -30.72
CA LYS A 107 -47.41 -17.29 -30.95
C LYS A 107 -47.34 -17.69 -32.41
N GLY A 108 -47.05 -18.95 -32.72
CA GLY A 108 -47.31 -19.52 -34.05
C GLY A 108 -46.25 -20.47 -34.58
N ALA A 109 -46.64 -21.72 -34.74
CA ALA A 109 -45.88 -22.89 -35.17
C ALA A 109 -45.48 -22.91 -36.65
N GLN A 110 -44.35 -23.55 -36.98
CA GLN A 110 -44.32 -24.63 -37.97
C GLN A 110 -42.99 -25.42 -37.89
N ALA A 111 -43.08 -26.70 -37.53
CA ALA A 111 -42.05 -27.69 -37.82
C ALA A 111 -42.44 -28.46 -39.09
N PRO A 112 -41.46 -28.93 -39.86
CA PRO A 112 -41.55 -30.32 -40.31
C PRO A 112 -40.28 -31.09 -40.01
N THR A 113 -40.51 -32.24 -39.42
CA THR A 113 -39.60 -33.35 -39.17
C THR A 113 -39.12 -33.96 -40.49
N LYS A 114 -37.82 -34.29 -40.57
CA LYS A 114 -37.36 -35.50 -41.27
C LYS A 114 -36.24 -36.15 -40.46
N ALA A 115 -36.48 -37.40 -40.11
CA ALA A 115 -35.59 -38.32 -39.41
C ALA A 115 -34.89 -39.26 -40.44
N PRO A 116 -33.97 -40.15 -40.01
CA PRO A 116 -32.75 -40.50 -40.74
C PRO A 116 -32.89 -41.75 -41.62
N VAL A 117 -31.86 -41.98 -42.44
CA VAL A 117 -31.43 -43.30 -42.93
C VAL A 117 -29.97 -43.46 -42.53
#